data_AF-A0A2D3WB39-F1
#
_entry.id   AF-A0A2D3WB39-F1
#
_cell.length_a   1.000
_cell.length_b   1.000
_cell.length_c   1.000
_cell.angle_alpha   90.00
_cell.angle_beta   90.00
_cell.angle_gamma   90.00
#
_symmetry.space_group_name_H-M   'P 1'
#
loop_
_entity.id
_entity.type
_entity.pdbx_description
1 polymer ?
#
loop_
_entity_poly.entity_id
_entity_poly.type
_entity_poly.pdbx_seq_one_letter_code
_entity_poly.pdbx_strand_id
1 'polypeptide(L)'
;KTFKLSFAELRYYFVEKVQNRWRKIHAGHNAASSWFTIIVLCFGLEIVLSGLLLQGTQEASGPFCFLNNDFFKASTFLFYVHEYGAYILVAWAFIHISGVLVEQFYHKTHMLFAMVTGYKRAEGEDTVVSIWHHLFAYSVIAISIGMLYTIVYDEKSYLTHERFAKIDYAAENEAYAQKCGKCHKPYPPFMLPSASWTLLMDGLSNHFGEAISDRNITQSEQESIRAYLANRSAETSSRKLAFKTLDSLGTMHPISMSKVPYWRAAHEHIDRSVYKRPSIKEASNCFACHEGFEFGILDNTRIHIPQ
;
A
#
# COMPACT_ATOMS: atom_id res chain seq x y z
N LYS A 1 -43.55 1.04 0.89
CA LYS A 1 -43.20 -0.38 1.16
C LYS A 1 -41.69 -0.46 1.27
N THR A 2 -41.15 -0.79 2.44
CA THR A 2 -39.72 -1.05 2.61
C THR A 2 -39.39 -2.37 1.92
N PHE A 3 -38.36 -2.39 1.06
CA PHE A 3 -37.89 -3.60 0.41
C PHE A 3 -37.50 -4.67 1.44
N LYS A 4 -37.91 -5.93 1.23
CA LYS A 4 -37.43 -7.06 2.02
C LYS A 4 -36.23 -7.62 1.27
N LEU A 5 -35.09 -7.82 1.93
CA LEU A 5 -33.83 -8.32 1.34
C LEU A 5 -33.95 -9.78 0.83
N SER A 6 -34.80 -9.99 -0.17
CA SER A 6 -35.19 -11.28 -0.73
C SER A 6 -34.75 -11.37 -2.18
N PHE A 7 -34.14 -12.49 -2.55
CA PHE A 7 -33.78 -12.79 -3.94
C PHE A 7 -35.02 -12.86 -4.85
N ALA A 8 -36.16 -13.30 -4.34
CA ALA A 8 -37.40 -13.34 -5.11
C ALA A 8 -37.89 -11.93 -5.47
N GLU A 9 -37.81 -10.97 -4.55
CA GLU A 9 -38.18 -9.58 -4.81
C GLU A 9 -37.17 -8.88 -5.74
N LEU A 10 -35.87 -9.22 -5.64
CA LEU A 10 -34.86 -8.73 -6.58
C LEU A 10 -35.12 -9.24 -8.00
N ARG A 11 -35.41 -10.53 -8.16
CA ARG A 11 -35.75 -11.13 -9.45
C ARG A 11 -37.03 -10.49 -10.00
N TYR A 12 -38.08 -10.37 -9.19
CA TYR A 12 -39.32 -9.72 -9.57
C TYR A 12 -39.06 -8.29 -10.07
N TYR A 13 -38.26 -7.52 -9.33
CA TYR A 13 -37.90 -6.15 -9.71
C TYR A 13 -37.25 -6.08 -11.10
N PHE A 14 -36.29 -6.97 -11.40
CA PHE A 14 -35.66 -6.99 -12.73
C PHE A 14 -36.62 -7.44 -13.84
N VAL A 15 -37.46 -8.44 -13.58
CA VAL A 15 -38.46 -8.92 -14.54
C VAL A 15 -39.47 -7.81 -14.85
N GLU A 16 -40.04 -7.19 -13.82
CA GLU A 16 -40.98 -6.07 -13.96
C GLU A 16 -40.34 -4.89 -14.69
N LYS A 17 -39.07 -4.59 -14.39
CA LYS A 17 -38.31 -3.52 -15.07
C LYS A 17 -38.12 -3.78 -16.57
N VAL A 18 -37.88 -5.03 -16.97
CA VAL A 18 -37.73 -5.41 -18.39
C VAL A 18 -39.08 -5.45 -19.09
N GLN A 19 -40.11 -6.02 -18.45
CA GLN A 19 -41.44 -6.21 -19.06
C GLN A 19 -42.27 -4.92 -19.10
N ASN A 20 -42.14 -4.05 -18.10
CA ASN A 20 -42.92 -2.83 -17.98
C ASN A 20 -42.03 -1.59 -17.90
N ARG A 21 -41.86 -0.94 -19.05
CA ARG A 21 -41.08 0.29 -19.17
C ARG A 21 -41.62 1.42 -18.27
N TRP A 22 -42.94 1.54 -18.16
CA TRP A 22 -43.65 2.64 -17.48
C TRP A 22 -44.20 2.22 -16.11
N ARG A 23 -43.50 1.31 -15.43
CA ARG A 23 -43.86 0.85 -14.09
C ARG A 23 -43.97 1.99 -13.10
N LYS A 24 -44.81 1.80 -12.08
CA LYS A 24 -44.97 2.76 -10.99
C LYS A 24 -43.72 2.79 -10.10
N ILE A 25 -43.21 3.99 -9.83
CA ILE A 25 -42.03 4.17 -8.98
C ILE A 25 -42.49 4.38 -7.54
N HIS A 26 -42.23 3.40 -6.68
CA HIS A 26 -42.55 3.52 -5.26
C HIS A 26 -41.55 4.42 -4.52
N ALA A 27 -42.05 5.07 -3.46
CA ALA A 27 -41.23 5.77 -2.48
C ALA A 27 -40.26 4.80 -1.79
N GLY A 28 -39.02 5.24 -1.58
CA GLY A 28 -37.92 4.43 -1.00
C GLY A 28 -36.93 3.86 -2.02
N HIS A 29 -35.99 3.06 -1.50
CA HIS A 29 -34.99 2.34 -2.29
C HIS A 29 -35.65 1.16 -3.02
N ASN A 30 -35.25 0.95 -4.26
CA ASN A 30 -35.65 -0.25 -5.02
C ASN A 30 -34.77 -1.45 -4.63
N ALA A 31 -35.24 -2.65 -4.95
CA ALA A 31 -34.55 -3.90 -4.65
C ALA A 31 -33.07 -3.90 -5.05
N ALA A 32 -32.77 -3.52 -6.29
CA ALA A 32 -31.40 -3.50 -6.80
C ALA A 32 -30.53 -2.47 -6.06
N SER A 33 -31.06 -1.27 -5.79
CA SER A 33 -30.34 -0.24 -5.03
C SER A 33 -30.07 -0.66 -3.58
N SER A 34 -31.02 -1.34 -2.93
CA SER A 34 -30.84 -1.82 -1.56
C SER A 34 -29.76 -2.90 -1.46
N TRP A 35 -29.75 -3.87 -2.40
CA TRP A 35 -28.67 -4.86 -2.49
C TRP A 35 -27.32 -4.20 -2.80
N PHE A 36 -27.30 -3.27 -3.74
CA PHE A 36 -26.09 -2.52 -4.09
C PHE A 36 -25.51 -1.77 -2.88
N THR A 37 -26.33 -1.09 -2.09
CA THR A 37 -25.90 -0.40 -0.88
C THR A 37 -25.23 -1.36 0.10
N ILE A 38 -25.80 -2.54 0.34
CA ILE A 38 -25.20 -3.54 1.25
C ILE A 38 -23.85 -4.01 0.71
N ILE A 39 -23.78 -4.34 -0.59
CA ILE A 39 -22.55 -4.79 -1.24
C ILE A 39 -21.44 -3.75 -1.11
N VAL A 40 -21.73 -2.49 -1.44
CA VAL A 40 -20.74 -1.40 -1.35
C VAL A 40 -20.31 -1.16 0.09
N LEU A 41 -21.23 -1.22 1.06
CA LEU A 41 -20.87 -1.05 2.48
C LEU A 41 -20.02 -2.22 2.99
N CYS A 42 -20.33 -3.46 2.61
CA CYS A 42 -19.56 -4.63 3.01
C CYS A 42 -18.15 -4.60 2.41
N PHE A 43 -18.03 -4.45 1.08
CA PHE A 43 -16.71 -4.37 0.43
C PHE A 43 -15.94 -3.11 0.84
N GLY A 44 -16.62 -1.97 1.00
CA GLY A 44 -16.00 -0.76 1.50
C GLY A 44 -15.38 -0.95 2.89
N LEU A 45 -16.11 -1.59 3.81
CA LEU A 45 -15.59 -1.92 5.14
C LEU A 45 -14.43 -2.92 5.06
N GLU A 46 -14.57 -3.97 4.26
CA GLU A 46 -13.51 -4.96 4.04
C GLU A 46 -12.21 -4.33 3.52
N ILE A 47 -12.31 -3.45 2.51
CA ILE A 47 -11.16 -2.74 1.92
C ILE A 47 -10.51 -1.82 2.96
N VAL A 48 -11.30 -1.07 3.74
CA VAL A 48 -10.75 -0.20 4.79
C VAL A 48 -10.02 -1.01 5.86
N LEU A 49 -10.64 -2.08 6.37
CA LEU A 49 -10.03 -2.91 7.41
C LEU A 49 -8.76 -3.63 6.90
N SER A 50 -8.84 -4.25 5.72
CA SER A 50 -7.68 -4.91 5.10
C SER A 50 -6.55 -3.92 4.80
N GLY A 51 -6.88 -2.69 4.37
CA GLY A 51 -5.89 -1.63 4.10
C GLY A 51 -5.17 -1.17 5.36
N LEU A 52 -5.90 -0.93 6.46
CA LEU A 52 -5.30 -0.57 7.75
C LEU A 52 -4.42 -1.70 8.32
N LEU A 53 -4.85 -2.95 8.18
CA LEU A 53 -4.05 -4.12 8.58
C LEU A 53 -2.82 -4.29 7.69
N LEU A 54 -2.94 -4.04 6.38
CA LEU A 54 -1.81 -4.09 5.45
C LEU A 54 -0.77 -3.01 5.78
N GLN A 55 -1.21 -1.78 6.05
CA GLN A 55 -0.34 -0.69 6.52
C GLN A 55 0.43 -1.09 7.79
N GLY A 56 -0.28 -1.66 8.78
CA GLY A 56 0.34 -2.10 10.03
C GLY A 56 1.30 -3.28 9.87
N THR A 57 0.91 -4.30 9.08
CA THR A 57 1.69 -5.53 8.94
C THR A 57 2.84 -5.43 7.95
N GLN A 58 2.71 -4.64 6.89
CA GLN A 58 3.71 -4.55 5.81
C GLN A 58 4.65 -3.36 5.98
N GLU A 59 4.12 -2.18 6.34
CA GLU A 59 4.90 -0.94 6.48
C GLU A 59 5.29 -0.65 7.94
N ALA A 60 4.80 -1.46 8.90
CA ALA A 60 4.95 -1.20 10.34
C ALA A 60 4.51 0.22 10.72
N SER A 61 3.44 0.71 10.12
CA SER A 61 2.93 2.08 10.26
C SER A 61 1.46 2.11 10.70
N GLY A 62 1.08 3.20 11.38
CA GLY A 62 -0.29 3.48 11.78
C GLY A 62 -0.75 2.68 13.00
N PRO A 63 -2.07 2.59 13.24
CA PRO A 63 -2.64 2.06 14.47
C PRO A 63 -2.27 0.60 14.74
N PHE A 64 -2.01 -0.17 13.68
CA PHE A 64 -1.71 -1.60 13.73
C PHE A 64 -0.22 -1.92 13.50
N CYS A 65 0.69 -0.93 13.63
CA CYS A 65 2.13 -1.12 13.42
C CYS A 65 2.75 -2.23 14.29
N PHE A 66 2.16 -2.51 15.45
CA PHE A 66 2.62 -3.56 16.36
C PHE A 66 2.48 -4.97 15.77
N LEU A 67 1.62 -5.18 14.77
CA LEU A 67 1.39 -6.49 14.15
C LEU A 67 2.48 -6.89 13.14
N ASN A 68 3.37 -5.98 12.73
CA ASN A 68 4.40 -6.28 11.72
C ASN A 68 5.28 -7.48 12.09
N ASN A 69 5.82 -7.53 13.31
CA ASN A 69 6.75 -8.59 13.70
C ASN A 69 6.15 -10.00 13.59
N ASP A 70 4.88 -10.15 14.00
CA ASP A 70 4.23 -11.45 14.12
C ASP A 70 3.47 -11.84 12.84
N PHE A 71 2.94 -10.84 12.10
CA PHE A 71 2.02 -11.06 10.98
C PHE A 71 2.51 -10.53 9.63
N PHE A 72 3.77 -10.06 9.50
CA PHE A 72 4.26 -9.57 8.20
C PHE A 72 4.14 -10.62 7.07
N LYS A 73 4.34 -11.91 7.36
CA LYS A 73 4.22 -12.97 6.33
C LYS A 73 2.81 -13.07 5.77
N ALA A 74 1.79 -12.77 6.60
CA ALA A 74 0.40 -12.73 6.19
C ALA A 74 0.04 -11.49 5.36
N SER A 75 0.91 -10.46 5.31
CA SER A 75 0.66 -9.24 4.52
C SER A 75 0.44 -9.52 3.04
N THR A 76 1.04 -10.57 2.47
CA THR A 76 0.79 -10.97 1.07
C THR A 76 -0.64 -11.40 0.83
N PHE A 77 -1.22 -12.17 1.76
CA PHE A 77 -2.63 -12.55 1.69
C PHE A 77 -3.54 -11.33 1.87
N LEU A 78 -3.23 -10.46 2.85
CA LEU A 78 -3.98 -9.22 3.07
C LEU A 78 -3.95 -8.29 1.84
N PHE A 79 -2.80 -8.22 1.15
CA PHE A 79 -2.66 -7.46 -0.09
C PHE A 79 -3.64 -7.97 -1.15
N TYR A 80 -3.71 -9.29 -1.37
CA TYR A 80 -4.67 -9.85 -2.33
C TYR A 80 -6.13 -9.63 -1.91
N VAL A 81 -6.47 -9.81 -0.64
CA VAL A 81 -7.83 -9.52 -0.14
C VAL A 81 -8.20 -8.06 -0.43
N HIS A 82 -7.31 -7.12 -0.12
CA HIS A 82 -7.51 -5.70 -0.37
C HIS A 82 -7.64 -5.38 -1.86
N GLU A 83 -6.72 -5.90 -2.68
CA GLU A 83 -6.66 -5.65 -4.13
C GLU A 83 -7.88 -6.23 -4.86
N TYR A 84 -8.20 -7.50 -4.63
CA TYR A 84 -9.38 -8.13 -5.25
C TYR A 84 -10.68 -7.51 -4.75
N GLY A 85 -10.77 -7.17 -3.45
CA GLY A 85 -11.90 -6.42 -2.90
C GLY A 85 -12.11 -5.09 -3.64
N ALA A 86 -11.03 -4.35 -3.88
CA ALA A 86 -11.07 -3.09 -4.65
C ALA A 86 -11.52 -3.32 -6.10
N TYR A 87 -11.01 -4.35 -6.79
CA TYR A 87 -11.46 -4.67 -8.15
C TYR A 87 -12.93 -5.07 -8.22
N ILE A 88 -13.41 -5.86 -7.25
CA ILE A 88 -14.83 -6.22 -7.15
C ILE A 88 -15.67 -4.96 -6.94
N LEU A 89 -15.25 -4.05 -6.06
CA LEU A 89 -15.96 -2.79 -5.82
C LEU A 89 -16.01 -1.91 -7.09
N VAL A 90 -14.91 -1.82 -7.84
CA VAL A 90 -14.87 -1.12 -9.14
C VAL A 90 -15.82 -1.75 -10.15
N ALA A 91 -15.87 -3.09 -10.24
CA ALA A 91 -16.82 -3.78 -11.11
C ALA A 91 -18.28 -3.45 -10.72
N TRP A 92 -18.59 -3.42 -9.43
CA TRP A 92 -19.90 -3.01 -8.93
C TRP A 92 -20.22 -1.54 -9.21
N ALA A 93 -19.23 -0.65 -9.16
CA ALA A 93 -19.41 0.74 -9.56
C ALA A 93 -19.83 0.85 -11.03
N PHE A 94 -19.22 0.09 -11.94
CA PHE A 94 -19.63 0.05 -13.35
C PHE A 94 -21.05 -0.51 -13.54
N ILE A 95 -21.42 -1.58 -12.82
CA ILE A 95 -22.78 -2.13 -12.84
C ILE A 95 -23.79 -1.07 -12.36
N HIS A 96 -23.46 -0.35 -11.29
CA HIS A 96 -24.29 0.72 -10.76
C HIS A 96 -24.47 1.86 -11.74
N ILE A 97 -23.38 2.40 -12.29
CA ILE A 97 -23.41 3.50 -13.27
C ILE A 97 -24.26 3.07 -14.47
N SER A 98 -24.07 1.85 -14.99
CA SER A 98 -24.87 1.31 -16.09
C SER A 98 -26.35 1.25 -15.73
N GLY A 99 -26.68 0.79 -14.53
CA GLY A 99 -28.05 0.75 -14.01
C GLY A 99 -28.70 2.13 -13.90
N VAL A 100 -27.95 3.13 -13.46
CA VAL A 100 -28.40 4.54 -13.37
C VAL A 100 -28.59 5.15 -14.76
N LEU A 101 -27.69 4.87 -15.71
CA LEU A 101 -27.81 5.35 -17.10
C LEU A 101 -29.05 4.76 -17.78
N VAL A 102 -29.33 3.47 -17.60
CA VAL A 102 -30.56 2.84 -18.10
C VAL A 102 -31.80 3.50 -17.50
N GLU A 103 -31.79 3.80 -16.20
CA GLU A 103 -32.90 4.48 -15.54
C GLU A 103 -33.10 5.91 -16.05
N GLN A 104 -32.01 6.64 -16.26
CA GLN A 104 -32.04 8.01 -16.74
C GLN A 104 -32.51 8.11 -18.20
N PHE A 105 -31.97 7.27 -19.09
CA PHE A 105 -32.20 7.41 -20.53
C PHE A 105 -33.31 6.52 -21.08
N TYR A 106 -33.42 5.27 -20.61
CA TYR A 106 -34.43 4.34 -21.12
C TYR A 106 -35.77 4.51 -20.39
N HIS A 107 -35.74 4.54 -19.06
CA HIS A 107 -36.94 4.70 -18.22
C HIS A 107 -37.32 6.16 -17.91
N LYS A 108 -36.44 7.13 -18.20
CA LYS A 108 -36.70 8.57 -18.02
C LYS A 108 -37.13 8.94 -16.59
N THR A 109 -36.54 8.31 -15.58
CA THR A 109 -36.96 8.47 -14.17
C THR A 109 -36.38 9.69 -13.47
N HIS A 110 -35.51 10.46 -14.14
CA HIS A 110 -34.78 11.60 -13.58
C HIS A 110 -34.02 11.28 -12.27
N MET A 111 -33.68 10.01 -12.06
CA MET A 111 -33.14 9.52 -10.80
C MET A 111 -31.74 10.08 -10.47
N LEU A 112 -30.98 10.50 -11.49
CA LEU A 112 -29.70 11.18 -11.29
C LEU A 112 -29.86 12.47 -10.47
N PHE A 113 -30.89 13.26 -10.77
CA PHE A 113 -31.15 14.50 -10.03
C PHE A 113 -31.59 14.22 -8.59
N ALA A 114 -32.35 13.15 -8.36
CA ALA A 114 -32.73 12.75 -7.00
C ALA A 114 -31.53 12.39 -6.13
N MET A 115 -30.45 11.86 -6.72
CA MET A 115 -29.19 11.58 -5.98
C MET A 115 -28.45 12.87 -5.62
N VAL A 116 -28.45 13.87 -6.50
CA VAL A 116 -27.77 15.15 -6.28
C VAL A 116 -28.54 16.05 -5.31
N THR A 117 -29.85 16.15 -5.48
CA THR A 117 -30.70 17.03 -4.64
C THR A 117 -31.08 16.37 -3.33
N GLY A 118 -31.01 15.03 -3.24
CA GLY A 118 -31.54 14.26 -2.12
C GLY A 118 -33.07 14.10 -2.14
N TYR A 119 -33.77 14.68 -3.12
CA TYR A 119 -35.22 14.65 -3.21
C TYR A 119 -35.69 13.78 -4.39
N LYS A 120 -36.41 12.70 -4.08
CA LYS A 120 -37.04 11.81 -5.05
C LYS A 120 -38.54 12.10 -5.13
N ARG A 121 -39.04 12.43 -6.32
CA ARG A 121 -40.49 12.54 -6.56
C ARG A 121 -41.12 11.16 -6.50
N ALA A 122 -42.03 10.94 -5.56
CA ALA A 122 -42.78 9.70 -5.40
C ALA A 122 -44.19 10.00 -4.87
N GLU A 123 -45.13 9.08 -5.08
CA GLU A 123 -46.45 9.19 -4.47
C GLU A 123 -46.39 8.84 -2.98
N GLY A 124 -46.98 9.68 -2.13
CA GLY A 124 -47.03 9.52 -0.68
C GLY A 124 -46.81 10.84 0.06
N GLU A 125 -46.74 10.77 1.38
CA GLU A 125 -46.31 11.91 2.21
C GLU A 125 -44.78 12.06 2.19
N ASP A 126 -44.31 13.30 2.28
CA ASP A 126 -42.89 13.59 2.38
C ASP A 126 -42.30 13.01 3.67
N THR A 127 -41.15 12.35 3.54
CA THR A 127 -40.43 11.82 4.70
C THR A 127 -39.56 12.90 5.32
N VAL A 128 -39.80 13.20 6.60
CA VAL A 128 -38.90 14.03 7.39
C VAL A 128 -37.76 13.19 7.98
N VAL A 129 -36.53 13.66 7.80
CA VAL A 129 -35.35 13.02 8.40
C VAL A 129 -35.23 13.49 9.85
N SER A 130 -35.07 12.55 10.78
CA SER A 130 -34.89 12.88 12.19
C SER A 130 -33.55 13.60 12.41
N ILE A 131 -33.53 14.56 13.34
CA ILE A 131 -32.32 15.30 13.73
C ILE A 131 -31.14 14.39 14.07
N TRP A 132 -31.39 13.22 14.66
CA TRP A 132 -30.36 12.24 15.00
C TRP A 132 -29.63 11.68 13.76
N HIS A 133 -30.34 11.53 12.64
CA HIS A 133 -29.72 11.08 11.39
C HIS A 133 -28.84 12.18 10.78
N HIS A 134 -29.27 13.45 10.87
CA HIS A 134 -28.44 14.58 10.47
C HIS A 134 -27.18 14.69 11.33
N LEU A 135 -27.32 14.60 12.65
CA LEU A 135 -26.19 14.62 13.58
C LEU A 135 -25.19 13.50 13.29
N PHE A 136 -25.69 12.27 13.05
CA PHE A 136 -24.85 11.15 12.67
C PHE A 136 -24.11 11.43 11.35
N ALA A 137 -24.81 11.83 10.29
CA ALA A 137 -24.20 12.11 8.99
C ALA A 137 -23.13 13.21 9.07
N TYR A 138 -23.42 14.32 9.75
CA TYR A 138 -22.46 15.41 9.93
C TYR A 138 -21.28 15.01 10.82
N SER A 139 -21.47 14.16 11.84
CA SER A 139 -20.36 13.64 12.64
C SER A 139 -19.40 12.80 11.81
N VAL A 140 -19.90 11.95 10.91
CA VAL A 140 -19.06 11.12 10.03
C VAL A 140 -18.25 12.00 9.08
N ILE A 141 -18.86 13.05 8.52
CA ILE A 141 -18.15 14.01 7.67
C ILE A 141 -17.08 14.75 8.46
N ALA A 142 -17.40 15.25 9.65
CA ALA A 142 -16.45 15.96 10.51
C ALA A 142 -15.26 15.07 10.92
N ILE A 143 -15.52 13.81 11.28
CA ILE A 143 -14.47 12.82 11.60
C ILE A 143 -13.59 12.56 10.37
N SER A 144 -14.18 12.40 9.18
CA SER A 144 -13.45 12.15 7.94
C SER A 144 -12.54 13.32 7.58
N ILE A 145 -13.03 14.55 7.70
CA ILE A 145 -12.25 15.78 7.47
C ILE A 145 -11.15 15.91 8.53
N GLY A 146 -11.45 15.65 9.79
CA GLY A 146 -10.47 15.68 10.88
C GLY A 146 -9.34 14.67 10.67
N MET A 147 -9.67 13.44 10.26
CA MET A 147 -8.71 12.40 9.92
C MET A 147 -7.84 12.79 8.72
N LEU A 148 -8.43 13.36 7.67
CA LEU A 148 -7.66 13.86 6.54
C LEU A 148 -6.72 15.01 6.95
N TYR A 149 -7.22 15.93 7.77
CA TYR A 149 -6.44 17.05 8.27
C TYR A 149 -5.23 16.59 9.07
N THR A 150 -5.38 15.60 9.97
CA THR A 150 -4.24 15.08 10.76
C THR A 150 -3.19 14.42 9.88
N ILE A 151 -3.60 13.65 8.87
CA ILE A 151 -2.68 12.98 7.93
C ILE A 151 -1.90 14.00 7.10
N VAL A 152 -2.54 15.10 6.67
CA VAL A 152 -1.90 16.13 5.83
C VAL A 152 -1.01 17.07 6.65
N TYR A 153 -1.39 17.40 7.88
CA TYR A 153 -0.68 18.39 8.69
C TYR A 153 0.51 17.80 9.45
N ASP A 154 0.39 16.55 9.92
CA ASP A 154 1.43 15.88 10.71
C ASP A 154 1.82 14.54 10.08
N GLU A 155 2.97 14.52 9.43
CA GLU A 155 3.55 13.30 8.83
C GLU A 155 3.73 12.18 9.85
N LYS A 156 3.87 12.50 11.15
CA LYS A 156 4.04 11.55 12.26
C LYS A 156 2.80 11.43 13.13
N SER A 157 1.62 11.64 12.56
CA SER A 157 0.36 11.35 13.23
C SER A 157 0.29 9.89 13.71
N TYR A 158 -0.58 9.61 14.68
CA TYR A 158 -0.88 8.23 15.11
C TYR A 158 -1.29 7.31 13.93
N LEU A 159 -1.83 7.88 12.85
CA LEU A 159 -2.29 7.14 11.67
C LEU A 159 -1.17 6.81 10.68
N THR A 160 -0.04 7.49 10.74
CA THR A 160 1.04 7.41 9.75
C THR A 160 2.40 7.05 10.35
N HIS A 161 2.56 7.17 11.68
CA HIS A 161 3.80 6.90 12.39
C HIS A 161 4.35 5.48 12.11
N GLU A 162 5.58 5.40 11.60
CA GLU A 162 6.34 4.17 11.40
C GLU A 162 7.07 3.70 12.67
N ARG A 163 7.14 2.40 12.91
CA ARG A 163 7.88 1.83 14.05
C ARG A 163 9.40 1.72 13.80
N PHE A 164 9.83 1.73 12.54
CA PHE A 164 11.24 1.52 12.20
C PHE A 164 12.07 2.75 12.56
N ALA A 165 12.89 2.62 13.61
CA ALA A 165 13.87 3.62 13.99
C ALA A 165 15.15 3.52 13.13
N LYS A 166 15.94 4.61 13.15
CA LYS A 166 17.29 4.64 12.59
C LYS A 166 18.17 3.58 13.26
N ILE A 167 18.89 2.81 12.47
CA ILE A 167 19.85 1.80 12.95
C ILE A 167 21.22 2.44 13.10
N ASP A 168 21.84 2.27 14.26
CA ASP A 168 23.24 2.63 14.49
C ASP A 168 24.13 1.43 14.14
N TYR A 169 24.57 1.37 12.88
CA TYR A 169 25.43 0.29 12.42
C TYR A 169 26.80 0.28 13.09
N ALA A 170 27.30 1.42 13.59
CA ALA A 170 28.58 1.46 14.30
C ALA A 170 28.46 0.80 15.68
N ALA A 171 27.33 0.98 16.36
CA ALA A 171 27.03 0.29 17.61
C ALA A 171 26.76 -1.22 17.42
N GLU A 172 26.21 -1.63 16.27
CA GLU A 172 25.99 -3.05 15.98
C GLU A 172 27.25 -3.79 15.52
N ASN A 173 28.05 -3.19 14.64
CA ASN A 173 29.32 -3.73 14.17
C ASN A 173 30.23 -2.60 13.64
N GLU A 174 31.23 -2.23 14.44
CA GLU A 174 32.17 -1.14 14.12
C GLU A 174 32.94 -1.39 12.81
N ALA A 175 33.41 -2.62 12.58
CA ALA A 175 34.16 -2.97 11.38
C ALA A 175 33.32 -2.77 10.12
N TYR A 176 32.05 -3.19 10.13
CA TYR A 176 31.12 -2.98 9.02
C TYR A 176 30.91 -1.50 8.74
N ALA A 177 30.55 -0.71 9.77
CA ALA A 177 30.30 0.71 9.61
C ALA A 177 31.52 1.47 9.07
N GLN A 178 32.71 1.16 9.60
CA GLN A 178 33.95 1.87 9.24
C GLN A 178 34.54 1.42 7.91
N LYS A 179 34.55 0.11 7.62
CA LYS A 179 35.21 -0.45 6.43
C LYS A 179 34.32 -0.37 5.19
N CYS A 180 33.06 -0.77 5.31
CA CYS A 180 32.12 -0.69 4.20
C CYS A 180 31.70 0.76 3.90
N GLY A 181 31.89 1.69 4.86
CA GLY A 181 31.62 3.12 4.72
C GLY A 181 32.72 3.94 4.02
N LYS A 182 33.84 3.35 3.59
CA LYS A 182 35.00 4.10 3.05
C LYS A 182 34.78 4.63 1.63
N CYS A 183 34.13 3.85 0.76
CA CYS A 183 33.97 4.19 -0.66
C CYS A 183 32.55 4.65 -0.98
N HIS A 184 31.55 4.07 -0.32
CA HIS A 184 30.15 4.43 -0.41
C HIS A 184 29.55 4.43 1.00
N LYS A 185 28.36 5.01 1.18
CA LYS A 185 27.64 4.89 2.46
C LYS A 185 27.27 3.42 2.72
N PRO A 186 27.14 2.99 3.99
CA PRO A 186 26.83 1.61 4.33
C PRO A 186 25.43 1.21 3.85
N TYR A 187 25.34 0.06 3.17
CA TYR A 187 24.12 -0.51 2.62
C TYR A 187 23.39 -1.36 3.66
N PRO A 188 22.14 -1.07 4.04
CA PRO A 188 21.44 -1.82 5.08
C PRO A 188 21.51 -3.34 4.90
N PRO A 189 22.00 -4.12 5.88
CA PRO A 189 22.20 -5.56 5.71
C PRO A 189 20.94 -6.33 5.26
N PHE A 190 19.76 -5.86 5.67
CA PHE A 190 18.48 -6.49 5.32
C PHE A 190 18.08 -6.35 3.84
N MET A 191 18.81 -5.62 3.01
CA MET A 191 18.44 -5.40 1.61
C MET A 191 18.78 -6.59 0.69
N LEU A 192 19.74 -7.42 1.07
CA LEU A 192 20.17 -8.61 0.33
C LEU A 192 20.11 -9.87 1.21
N PRO A 193 19.93 -11.06 0.60
CA PRO A 193 19.99 -12.32 1.31
C PRO A 193 21.38 -12.63 1.87
N SER A 194 21.44 -13.46 2.90
CA SER A 194 22.70 -13.93 3.50
C SER A 194 23.64 -14.58 2.46
N ALA A 195 23.08 -15.37 1.54
CA ALA A 195 23.85 -15.99 0.46
C ALA A 195 24.50 -14.95 -0.47
N SER A 196 23.78 -13.88 -0.82
CA SER A 196 24.32 -12.78 -1.65
C SER A 196 25.45 -12.04 -0.94
N TRP A 197 25.31 -11.78 0.36
CA TRP A 197 26.37 -11.14 1.16
C TRP A 197 27.61 -12.02 1.27
N THR A 198 27.42 -13.32 1.45
CA THR A 198 28.54 -14.28 1.50
C THR A 198 29.33 -14.25 0.19
N LEU A 199 28.64 -14.35 -0.95
CA LEU A 199 29.27 -14.26 -2.28
C LEU A 199 30.02 -12.95 -2.49
N LEU A 200 29.44 -11.81 -2.08
CA LEU A 200 30.09 -10.51 -2.16
C LEU A 200 31.36 -10.45 -1.30
N MET A 201 31.31 -10.98 -0.09
CA MET A 201 32.43 -10.99 0.84
C MET A 201 33.52 -12.00 0.44
N ASP A 202 33.19 -13.06 -0.29
CA ASP A 202 34.19 -13.97 -0.90
C ASP A 202 34.89 -13.33 -2.11
N GLY A 203 34.21 -12.42 -2.81
CA GLY A 203 34.66 -11.79 -4.06
C GLY A 203 35.38 -10.44 -3.91
N LEU A 204 35.87 -10.07 -2.72
CA LEU A 204 36.42 -8.74 -2.44
C LEU A 204 37.64 -8.34 -3.29
N SER A 205 38.36 -9.31 -3.86
CA SER A 205 39.46 -9.05 -4.80
C SER A 205 39.02 -8.32 -6.08
N ASN A 206 37.72 -8.36 -6.41
CA ASN A 206 37.10 -7.55 -7.45
C ASN A 206 35.72 -7.05 -6.98
N HIS A 207 35.73 -6.01 -6.15
CA HIS A 207 34.55 -5.34 -5.63
C HIS A 207 34.11 -4.21 -6.58
N PHE A 208 33.42 -4.58 -7.68
CA PHE A 208 32.92 -3.66 -8.69
C PHE A 208 34.00 -2.82 -9.39
N GLY A 209 35.16 -3.43 -9.66
CA GLY A 209 36.30 -2.77 -10.31
C GLY A 209 37.36 -2.25 -9.35
N GLU A 210 37.09 -2.25 -8.04
CA GLU A 210 38.05 -1.92 -6.99
C GLU A 210 38.52 -3.19 -6.28
N ALA A 211 39.82 -3.31 -6.03
CA ALA A 211 40.38 -4.44 -5.30
C ALA A 211 40.43 -4.13 -3.80
N ILE A 212 39.66 -4.87 -3.00
CA ILE A 212 39.70 -4.79 -1.53
C ILE A 212 40.60 -5.93 -1.03
N SER A 213 41.72 -5.55 -0.43
CA SER A 213 42.75 -6.48 0.07
C SER A 213 42.87 -6.43 1.59
N ASP A 214 43.72 -7.28 2.16
CA ASP A 214 44.03 -7.33 3.60
C ASP A 214 44.56 -6.01 4.16
N ARG A 215 45.07 -5.11 3.31
CA ARG A 215 45.49 -3.75 3.70
C ARG A 215 44.31 -2.84 4.01
N ASN A 216 43.15 -3.11 3.40
CA ASN A 216 41.93 -2.35 3.56
C ASN A 216 41.06 -2.96 4.68
N ILE A 217 40.83 -4.27 4.60
CA ILE A 217 40.01 -5.05 5.53
C ILE A 217 40.82 -6.29 5.90
N THR A 218 41.25 -6.38 7.15
CA THR A 218 41.97 -7.56 7.65
C THR A 218 41.06 -8.79 7.64
N GLN A 219 41.65 -10.00 7.62
CA GLN A 219 40.87 -11.23 7.66
C GLN A 219 39.89 -11.30 8.85
N SER A 220 40.31 -10.87 10.05
CA SER A 220 39.44 -10.83 11.22
C SER A 220 38.26 -9.86 11.06
N GLU A 221 38.49 -8.70 10.42
CA GLU A 221 37.42 -7.75 10.11
C GLU A 221 36.47 -8.32 9.05
N GLN A 222 37.01 -8.99 8.03
CA GLN A 222 36.22 -9.62 6.96
C GLN A 222 35.28 -10.71 7.52
N GLU A 223 35.78 -11.56 8.42
CA GLU A 223 34.99 -12.58 9.10
C GLU A 223 33.89 -11.96 9.99
N SER A 224 34.24 -10.91 10.75
CA SER A 224 33.28 -10.16 11.57
C SER A 224 32.16 -9.53 10.72
N ILE A 225 32.52 -8.86 9.62
CA ILE A 225 31.58 -8.23 8.70
C ILE A 225 30.69 -9.29 8.03
N ARG A 226 31.26 -10.41 7.58
CA ARG A 226 30.50 -11.51 6.97
C ARG A 226 29.46 -12.06 7.94
N ALA A 227 29.86 -12.35 9.18
CA ALA A 227 28.95 -12.87 10.20
C ALA A 227 27.83 -11.87 10.51
N TYR A 228 28.17 -10.58 10.60
CA TYR A 228 27.20 -9.52 10.82
C TYR A 228 26.17 -9.40 9.69
N LEU A 229 26.63 -9.34 8.43
CA LEU A 229 25.76 -9.26 7.26
C LEU A 229 24.85 -10.49 7.13
N ALA A 230 25.36 -11.69 7.41
CA ALA A 230 24.58 -12.91 7.40
C ALA A 230 23.47 -12.88 8.48
N ASN A 231 23.80 -12.43 9.70
CA ASN A 231 22.87 -12.39 10.84
C ASN A 231 21.86 -11.24 10.78
N ARG A 232 22.10 -10.22 9.96
CA ARG A 232 21.20 -9.06 9.74
C ARG A 232 20.63 -9.00 8.33
N SER A 233 20.76 -10.09 7.58
CA SER A 233 20.33 -10.25 6.19
C SER A 233 18.81 -10.14 6.02
N ALA A 234 18.36 -10.12 4.75
CA ALA A 234 16.94 -10.04 4.40
C ALA A 234 16.08 -11.10 5.11
N GLU A 235 16.60 -12.30 5.32
CA GLU A 235 15.91 -13.43 5.97
C GLU A 235 15.52 -13.13 7.43
N THR A 236 16.17 -12.15 8.05
CA THR A 236 16.00 -11.82 9.49
C THR A 236 15.18 -10.55 9.73
N SER A 237 14.66 -9.91 8.68
CA SER A 237 13.99 -8.61 8.76
C SER A 237 12.50 -8.68 8.39
N SER A 238 11.69 -7.92 9.12
CA SER A 238 10.26 -7.73 8.83
C SER A 238 9.98 -6.51 7.93
N ARG A 239 11.02 -5.85 7.43
CA ARG A 239 10.88 -4.71 6.52
C ARG A 239 10.41 -5.16 5.14
N LYS A 240 9.50 -4.39 4.53
CA LYS A 240 8.96 -4.67 3.19
C LYS A 240 10.03 -4.93 2.14
N LEU A 241 11.12 -4.15 2.13
CA LEU A 241 12.23 -4.33 1.20
C LEU A 241 12.82 -5.74 1.28
N ALA A 242 13.13 -6.22 2.48
CA ALA A 242 13.74 -7.53 2.71
C ALA A 242 12.83 -8.65 2.19
N PHE A 243 11.55 -8.60 2.56
CA PHE A 243 10.56 -9.57 2.13
C PHE A 243 10.39 -9.58 0.60
N LYS A 244 10.18 -8.41 -0.01
CA LYS A 244 9.99 -8.28 -1.46
C LYS A 244 11.24 -8.64 -2.25
N THR A 245 12.43 -8.39 -1.70
CA THR A 245 13.67 -8.93 -2.26
C THR A 245 13.59 -10.45 -2.31
N LEU A 246 13.43 -11.12 -1.16
CA LEU A 246 13.41 -12.59 -1.08
C LEU A 246 12.35 -13.23 -1.99
N ASP A 247 11.13 -12.69 -1.96
CA ASP A 247 10.00 -13.16 -2.78
C ASP A 247 10.28 -13.08 -4.28
N SER A 248 11.07 -12.08 -4.71
CA SER A 248 11.35 -11.84 -6.13
C SER A 248 12.55 -12.61 -6.69
N LEU A 249 13.37 -13.26 -5.85
CA LEU A 249 14.68 -13.77 -6.27
C LEU A 249 14.64 -15.14 -6.98
N GLY A 250 13.64 -15.98 -6.69
CA GLY A 250 13.66 -17.37 -7.16
C GLY A 250 14.95 -18.08 -6.72
N THR A 251 15.78 -18.53 -7.67
CA THR A 251 17.07 -19.18 -7.42
C THR A 251 18.28 -18.23 -7.56
N MET A 252 18.05 -16.92 -7.68
CA MET A 252 19.13 -15.95 -7.89
C MET A 252 19.79 -15.52 -6.57
N HIS A 253 21.10 -15.28 -6.63
CA HIS A 253 21.89 -14.72 -5.53
C HIS A 253 22.66 -13.48 -6.01
N PRO A 254 21.97 -12.38 -6.35
CA PRO A 254 22.62 -11.19 -6.89
C PRO A 254 23.46 -10.52 -5.80
N ILE A 255 24.69 -10.13 -6.15
CA ILE A 255 25.58 -9.34 -5.29
C ILE A 255 25.35 -7.82 -5.41
N SER A 256 24.36 -7.40 -6.22
CA SER A 256 23.98 -5.99 -6.40
C SER A 256 22.47 -5.85 -6.39
N MET A 257 21.97 -4.84 -5.66
CA MET A 257 20.55 -4.55 -5.56
C MET A 257 19.89 -4.25 -6.92
N SER A 258 20.63 -3.60 -7.82
CA SER A 258 20.14 -3.25 -9.17
C SER A 258 19.77 -4.48 -10.03
N LYS A 259 20.22 -5.68 -9.63
CA LYS A 259 19.92 -6.96 -10.29
C LYS A 259 18.73 -7.68 -9.66
N VAL A 260 18.26 -7.26 -8.49
CA VAL A 260 17.09 -7.83 -7.82
C VAL A 260 15.83 -7.47 -8.63
N PRO A 261 14.97 -8.44 -9.00
CA PRO A 261 13.78 -8.15 -9.82
C PRO A 261 12.83 -7.15 -9.16
N TYR A 262 12.60 -7.26 -7.85
CA TYR A 262 11.80 -6.29 -7.12
C TYR A 262 12.34 -4.86 -7.25
N TRP A 263 13.67 -4.67 -7.13
CA TRP A 263 14.27 -3.35 -7.31
C TRP A 263 14.01 -2.81 -8.72
N ARG A 264 14.18 -3.66 -9.75
CA ARG A 264 13.95 -3.25 -11.14
C ARG A 264 12.50 -2.86 -11.41
N ALA A 265 11.55 -3.63 -10.89
CA ALA A 265 10.13 -3.31 -11.00
C ALA A 265 9.80 -2.00 -10.26
N ALA A 266 10.31 -1.81 -9.04
CA ALA A 266 10.07 -0.60 -8.26
C ALA A 266 10.64 0.68 -8.91
N HIS A 267 11.69 0.55 -9.74
CA HIS A 267 12.35 1.67 -10.41
C HIS A 267 12.09 1.73 -11.92
N GLU A 268 11.14 0.93 -12.45
CA GLU A 268 10.98 0.78 -13.90
C GLU A 268 10.52 2.05 -14.62
N HIS A 269 9.80 2.91 -13.90
CA HIS A 269 9.27 4.18 -14.42
C HIS A 269 10.24 5.36 -14.29
N ILE A 270 11.44 5.15 -13.76
CA ILE A 270 12.47 6.20 -13.67
C ILE A 270 13.26 6.23 -14.97
N ASP A 271 13.20 7.38 -15.66
CA ASP A 271 13.96 7.57 -16.89
C ASP A 271 15.47 7.44 -16.65
N ARG A 272 16.18 6.75 -17.55
CA ARG A 272 17.62 6.49 -17.39
C ARG A 272 18.48 7.74 -17.33
N SER A 273 18.01 8.87 -17.88
CA SER A 273 18.69 10.16 -17.79
C SER A 273 18.75 10.69 -16.36
N VAL A 274 17.80 10.32 -15.49
CA VAL A 274 17.79 10.69 -14.06
C VAL A 274 19.05 10.16 -13.37
N TYR A 275 19.42 8.91 -13.62
CA TYR A 275 20.64 8.33 -13.04
C TYR A 275 21.92 8.99 -13.54
N LYS A 276 21.88 9.77 -14.62
CA LYS A 276 23.06 10.50 -15.14
C LYS A 276 23.19 11.91 -14.56
N ARG A 277 22.23 12.37 -13.77
CA ARG A 277 22.29 13.71 -13.14
C ARG A 277 23.50 13.78 -12.21
N PRO A 278 24.22 14.93 -12.14
CA PRO A 278 25.38 15.08 -11.26
C PRO A 278 25.09 14.81 -9.78
N SER A 279 23.84 15.08 -9.34
CA SER A 279 23.35 14.84 -7.98
C SER A 279 23.17 13.36 -7.64
N ILE A 280 22.95 12.50 -8.64
CA ILE A 280 22.68 11.06 -8.46
C ILE A 280 23.87 10.21 -8.91
N LYS A 281 24.45 10.54 -10.07
CA LYS A 281 25.57 9.89 -10.77
C LYS A 281 25.32 8.48 -11.29
N GLU A 282 24.67 7.64 -10.49
CA GLU A 282 24.44 6.23 -10.80
C GLU A 282 23.28 5.64 -10.00
N ALA A 283 22.73 4.52 -10.49
CA ALA A 283 21.61 3.82 -9.85
C ALA A 283 21.97 3.16 -8.50
N SER A 284 23.26 2.91 -8.24
CA SER A 284 23.76 2.42 -6.94
C SER A 284 23.69 3.47 -5.84
N ASN A 285 23.63 4.76 -6.17
CA ASN A 285 23.59 5.83 -5.17
C ASN A 285 22.17 6.01 -4.58
N CYS A 286 21.68 4.98 -3.88
CA CYS A 286 20.34 4.96 -3.29
C CYS A 286 20.11 6.17 -2.36
N PHE A 287 21.16 6.58 -1.66
CA PHE A 287 21.18 7.68 -0.68
C PHE A 287 20.91 9.06 -1.29
N ALA A 288 21.04 9.21 -2.61
CA ALA A 288 20.72 10.47 -3.29
C ALA A 288 19.21 10.72 -3.36
N CYS A 289 18.41 9.65 -3.44
CA CYS A 289 16.95 9.75 -3.56
C CYS A 289 16.20 9.29 -2.31
N HIS A 290 16.78 8.36 -1.54
CA HIS A 290 16.18 7.81 -0.32
C HIS A 290 16.86 8.41 0.91
N GLU A 291 16.24 9.43 1.50
CA GLU A 291 16.77 10.09 2.69
C GLU A 291 16.81 9.12 3.89
N GLY A 292 17.99 8.99 4.51
CA GLY A 292 18.18 8.13 5.68
C GLY A 292 18.32 6.64 5.35
N PHE A 293 18.51 6.29 4.08
CA PHE A 293 18.74 4.92 3.65
C PHE A 293 19.95 4.27 4.33
N GLU A 294 21.02 5.03 4.60
CA GLU A 294 22.20 4.59 5.38
C GLU A 294 21.90 4.28 6.85
N PHE A 295 20.69 4.58 7.33
CA PHE A 295 20.20 4.23 8.67
C PHE A 295 19.05 3.21 8.62
N GLY A 296 18.80 2.61 7.45
CA GLY A 296 17.73 1.64 7.24
C GLY A 296 16.32 2.26 7.16
N ILE A 297 16.21 3.56 6.88
CA ILE A 297 14.95 4.24 6.62
C ILE A 297 14.62 4.16 5.13
N LEU A 298 13.41 3.69 4.82
CA LEU A 298 12.92 3.45 3.46
C LEU A 298 11.49 3.97 3.27
N ASP A 299 11.09 4.91 4.11
CA ASP A 299 9.79 5.56 4.06
C ASP A 299 9.56 6.21 2.68
N ASN A 300 8.51 5.78 1.99
CA ASN A 300 8.19 6.27 0.65
C ASN A 300 7.88 7.77 0.62
N THR A 301 7.40 8.32 1.74
CA THR A 301 7.05 9.75 1.82
C THR A 301 8.29 10.65 1.81
N ARG A 302 9.47 10.10 2.14
CA ARG A 302 10.75 10.82 2.18
C ARG A 302 11.58 10.68 0.90
N ILE A 303 11.03 10.01 -0.11
CA ILE A 303 11.73 9.83 -1.39
C ILE A 303 11.66 11.15 -2.16
N HIS A 304 12.83 11.69 -2.51
CA HIS A 304 12.94 12.89 -3.32
C HIS A 304 14.00 12.68 -4.40
N ILE A 305 13.64 12.84 -5.67
CA ILE A 305 14.62 12.77 -6.76
C ILE A 305 15.24 14.16 -6.95
N PRO A 306 16.53 14.36 -6.60
CA PRO A 306 17.18 15.66 -6.79
C PRO A 306 17.26 16.01 -8.28
N GLN A 307 17.17 17.32 -8.55
CA GLN A 307 17.36 17.87 -9.90
C GLN A 307 18.82 17.70 -10.36
#